data_AF-I6ZPJ6-F1
#
_entry.id   AF-I6ZPJ6-F1
#
_cell.length_a   1.000
_cell.length_b   1.000
_cell.length_c   1.000
_cell.angle_alpha   90.00
_cell.angle_beta   90.00
_cell.angle_gamma   90.00
#
_symmetry.space_group_name_H-M   'P 1'
#
loop_
_entity.id
_entity.type
_entity.pdbx_description
1 polymer ?
#
loop_
_entity_poly.entity_id
_entity_poly.type
_entity_poly.pdbx_seq_one_letter_code
_entity_poly.pdbx_strand_id
1 'polypeptide(L)' 'MVITDECISCAACVDECENNAIYNAGEEYTVNGETKAPISEDHTFIAPELCNDCKSCVEVCAVDAIVEA' A
#
# COMPACT_ATOMS: atom_id res chain seq x y z
N MET A 1 1.74 -4.31 -7.65
CA MET A 1 2.66 -4.33 -6.48
C MET A 1 1.96 -4.90 -5.25
N VAL A 2 2.68 -5.53 -4.31
CA VAL A 2 2.18 -6.01 -3.01
C VAL A 2 3.19 -5.70 -1.90
N ILE A 3 2.71 -5.39 -0.70
CA ILE A 3 3.53 -5.21 0.50
C ILE A 3 3.53 -6.52 1.30
N THR A 4 4.70 -7.00 1.71
CA THR A 4 4.88 -8.25 2.47
C THR A 4 4.84 -8.00 3.99
N ASP A 5 4.81 -9.09 4.75
CA ASP A 5 4.88 -9.08 6.23
C ASP A 5 6.22 -8.54 6.79
N GLU A 6 7.22 -8.26 5.94
CA GLU A 6 8.46 -7.58 6.35
C GLU A 6 8.24 -6.07 6.57
N CYS A 7 7.06 -5.55 6.22
CA CYS A 7 6.68 -4.17 6.45
C CYS A 7 6.73 -3.81 7.94
N ILE A 8 7.41 -2.71 8.24
CA ILE A 8 7.54 -2.17 9.61
C ILE A 8 6.55 -1.04 9.91
N SER A 9 5.52 -0.86 9.08
CA SER A 9 4.48 0.18 9.22
C SER A 9 5.04 1.60 9.42
N CYS A 10 6.13 1.95 8.74
CA CYS A 10 6.74 3.28 8.81
C CYS A 10 5.99 4.35 7.99
N ALA A 11 4.97 3.96 7.22
CA ALA A 11 4.12 4.80 6.39
C ALA A 11 4.82 5.62 5.27
N ALA A 12 6.13 5.50 5.07
CA ALA A 12 6.85 6.25 4.02
C ALA A 12 6.29 6.03 2.60
N CYS A 13 5.85 4.80 2.29
CA CYS A 13 5.23 4.50 1.00
C CYS A 13 3.81 5.06 0.85
N VAL A 14 3.10 5.34 1.95
CA VAL A 14 1.77 5.94 1.92
C VAL A 14 1.86 7.38 1.40
N ASP A 15 2.81 8.15 1.94
CA ASP A 15 3.02 9.55 1.56
C ASP A 15 3.54 9.70 0.11
N GLU A 16 4.30 8.72 -0.38
CA GLU A 16 4.92 8.73 -1.72
C GLU A 16 3.97 8.24 -2.84
N CYS A 17 2.84 7.62 -2.51
CA CYS A 17 1.97 7.03 -3.53
C CYS A 17 1.17 8.10 -4.28
N GLU A 18 1.59 8.40 -5.51
CA GLU A 18 0.93 9.35 -6.41
C GLU A 18 -0.53 9.01 -6.74
N ASN A 19 -0.92 7.74 -6.62
CA ASN A 19 -2.29 7.27 -6.91
C ASN A 19 -3.16 7.12 -5.66
N ASN A 20 -2.64 7.47 -4.47
CA ASN A 20 -3.29 7.18 -3.19
C ASN A 20 -3.76 5.72 -3.07
N ALA A 21 -2.93 4.78 -3.55
CA ALA A 21 -3.25 3.36 -3.60
C ALA A 21 -2.73 2.58 -2.38
N ILE A 22 -2.06 3.23 -1.43
CA ILE A 22 -1.40 2.59 -0.29
C ILE A 22 -2.04 3.10 1.01
N TYR A 23 -2.40 2.16 1.89
CA TYR A 23 -3.20 2.42 3.08
C TYR A 23 -2.56 1.76 4.31
N ASN A 24 -2.73 2.35 5.49
CA ASN A 24 -2.24 1.77 6.73
C ASN A 24 -3.03 0.49 7.09
N ALA A 25 -2.44 -0.33 7.96
CA ALA A 25 -3.10 -1.50 8.51
C ALA A 25 -4.46 -1.13 9.12
N GLY A 26 -5.50 -1.89 8.76
CA GLY A 26 -6.87 -1.69 9.26
C GLY A 26 -7.62 -0.49 8.65
N GLU A 27 -7.00 0.28 7.75
CA GLU A 27 -7.66 1.44 7.14
C GLU A 27 -8.62 1.02 6.01
N GLU A 28 -9.86 1.51 6.07
CA GLU A 28 -10.81 1.34 4.96
C GLU A 28 -10.40 2.20 3.77
N TYR A 29 -10.62 1.70 2.56
CA TYR A 29 -10.30 2.42 1.32
C TYR A 29 -11.51 2.53 0.39
N THR A 30 -11.49 3.50 -0.52
CA THR A 30 -12.60 3.74 -1.46
C THR A 30 -12.15 3.53 -2.89
N VAL A 31 -12.85 2.66 -3.62
CA VAL A 31 -12.63 2.42 -5.05
C VAL A 31 -13.97 2.61 -5.77
N ASN A 32 -13.99 3.47 -6.79
CA ASN A 32 -15.19 3.73 -7.59
C ASN A 32 -16.44 4.14 -6.77
N GLY A 33 -16.24 4.80 -5.63
CA GLY A 33 -17.32 5.24 -4.74
C GLY A 33 -17.81 4.17 -3.76
N GLU A 34 -17.22 2.97 -3.76
CA GLU A 34 -17.50 1.92 -2.79
C GLU A 34 -16.40 1.86 -1.74
N THR A 35 -16.77 1.94 -0.46
CA THR A 35 -15.87 1.70 0.66
C THR A 35 -15.64 0.20 0.84
N LYS A 36 -14.38 -0.19 0.92
CA LYS A 36 -13.92 -1.57 1.10
C LYS A 36 -13.23 -1.72 2.44
N ALA A 37 -13.41 -2.90 3.04
CA ALA A 37 -12.67 -3.31 4.22
C ALA A 37 -11.15 -3.37 3.91
N PRO A 38 -10.29 -3.13 4.91
CA PRO A 38 -8.85 -3.23 4.77
C PRO A 38 -8.41 -4.58 4.19
N ILE A 39 -7.37 -4.56 3.36
CA ILE A 39 -6.77 -5.79 2.82
C ILE A 39 -5.89 -6.48 3.87
N SER A 40 -5.25 -5.69 4.74
CA SER A 40 -4.42 -6.18 5.84
C SER A 40 -4.74 -5.42 7.13
N GLU A 41 -4.87 -6.16 8.22
CA GLU A 41 -5.00 -5.64 9.59
C GLU A 41 -3.64 -5.55 10.30
N ASP A 42 -2.60 -6.17 9.73
CA ASP A 42 -1.31 -6.36 10.39
C ASP A 42 -0.24 -5.38 9.88
N HIS A 43 -0.30 -5.00 8.60
CA HIS A 43 0.69 -4.11 7.98
C HIS A 43 0.06 -3.22 6.89
N THR A 44 0.80 -2.19 6.48
CA THR A 44 0.43 -1.32 5.34
C THR A 44 0.18 -2.17 4.09
N PHE A 45 -0.85 -1.84 3.31
CA PHE A 45 -1.22 -2.62 2.11
C PHE A 45 -1.42 -1.72 0.89
N ILE A 46 -1.37 -2.33 -0.30
CA ILE A 46 -1.66 -1.67 -1.58
C ILE A 46 -3.02 -2.15 -2.06
N ALA A 47 -3.93 -1.22 -2.37
CA ALA A 47 -5.17 -1.49 -3.09
C ALA A 47 -4.85 -1.72 -4.58
N PRO A 48 -4.87 -2.96 -5.09
CA PRO A 48 -4.41 -3.25 -6.45
C PRO A 48 -5.27 -2.57 -7.53
N GLU A 49 -6.52 -2.26 -7.24
CA GLU A 49 -7.42 -1.56 -8.16
C GLU A 49 -7.05 -0.09 -8.40
N LEU A 50 -6.25 0.49 -7.51
CA LEU A 50 -5.78 1.89 -7.60
C LEU A 50 -4.31 1.99 -8.01
N CYS A 51 -3.56 0.88 -7.93
CA CYS A 51 -2.13 0.85 -8.26
C CYS A 51 -1.91 0.76 -9.77
N ASN A 52 -0.94 1.53 -10.29
CA ASN A 52 -0.54 1.50 -11.70
C ASN A 52 0.90 0.97 -11.91
N ASP A 53 1.49 0.35 -10.89
CA ASP A 53 2.85 -0.19 -10.90
C ASP A 53 3.95 0.83 -11.29
N CYS A 54 3.81 2.12 -10.89
CA CYS A 54 4.83 3.15 -11.12
C CYS A 54 6.13 2.96 -10.31
N LYS A 55 6.08 2.17 -9.23
CA LYS A 55 7.20 1.79 -8.35
C LYS A 55 7.81 2.90 -7.49
N SER A 56 7.23 4.09 -7.40
CA SER A 56 7.73 5.17 -6.50
C SER A 56 7.85 4.70 -5.05
N CYS A 57 6.88 3.92 -4.58
CA CYS A 57 6.87 3.35 -3.22
C CYS A 57 8.06 2.43 -2.91
N VAL A 58 8.65 1.79 -3.94
CA VAL A 58 9.80 0.88 -3.77
C VAL A 58 11.04 1.68 -3.38
N GLU A 59 11.23 2.88 -3.94
CA GLU A 59 12.41 3.71 -3.70
C GLU A 59 12.49 4.23 -2.26
N VAL A 60 11.35 4.35 -1.59
CA VAL A 60 11.25 4.85 -0.20
C VAL A 60 11.10 3.74 0.84
N CYS A 61 10.98 2.48 0.42
CA CYS A 61 10.83 1.37 1.36
C CYS A 61 12.16 1.07 2.05
N ALA A 62 12.27 1.35 3.35
CA ALA A 62 13.50 1.17 4.10
C ALA A 62 13.93 -0.30 4.32
N VAL A 63 13.01 -1.24 4.08
CA VAL A 63 13.18 -2.68 4.38
C VAL A 63 12.84 -3.57 3.18
N ASP A 64 12.76 -2.98 1.98
CA ASP A 64 12.51 -3.71 0.72
C ASP A 64 11.24 -4.61 0.73
N ALA A 65 10.24 -4.26 1.54
CA ALA A 65 9.02 -5.07 1.73
C ALA A 65 8.00 -4.96 0.59
N ILE A 66 8.32 -4.34 -0.55
CA ILE A 66 7.38 -4.12 -1.66
C ILE A 66 7.84 -4.89 -2.91
N VAL A 67 7.03 -5.84 -3.36
CA VAL A 67 7.37 -6.75 -4.46
C VAL A 67 6.30 -6.75 -5.56
N GLU A 68 6.64 -7.33 -6.72
CA GLU A 68 5.67 -7.59 -7.79
C GLU A 68 4.75 -8.75 -7.40
N ALA A 69 3.47 -8.66 -7.76
CA ALA A 69 2.41 -9.60 -7.39
C ALA A 69 2.02 -10.51 -8.56
#